data_AF-C7T5E8-F1
#
_entry.id   AF-C7T5E8-F1
#
_cell.length_a   1.000
_cell.length_b   1.000
_cell.length_c   1.000
_cell.angle_alpha   90.00
_cell.angle_beta   90.00
_cell.angle_gamma   90.00
#
_symmetry.space_group_name_H-M   'P 1'
#
loop_
_entity.id
_entity.type
_entity.pdbx_description
1 polymer ?
#
loop_
_entity_poly.entity_id
_entity_poly.type
_entity_poly.pdbx_seq_one_letter_code
_entity_poly.pdbx_strand_id
1 'polypeptide(L)'
;GNRFTSDHITDVEVGHAEEPLSFTSSSILKSLMIAKEELELHAIRTGHSHMYLCILKEQKLLDLVPVSGNTVVDVGQDEATACSLLKEMALKIHELVGARMHHLSVCQWEVKLKLVSDGPASGSWRVVTTNVTGHTCTVDV
;
A
#
# COMPACT_ATOMS: atom_id res chain seq x y z
N GLY A 1 35.76 14.73 13.57
CA GLY A 1 34.54 15.16 12.89
C GLY A 1 34.70 14.85 11.43
N ASN A 2 34.01 13.81 10.94
CA ASN A 2 34.00 13.46 9.52
C ASN A 2 32.57 13.61 9.01
N ARG A 3 32.43 14.47 7.99
CA ARG A 3 31.20 14.85 7.34
C ARG A 3 31.02 13.91 6.15
N PHE A 4 30.16 12.91 6.27
CA PHE A 4 29.65 12.18 5.12
C PHE A 4 28.49 12.99 4.54
N THR A 5 28.68 13.51 3.34
CA THR A 5 27.62 14.09 2.52
C THR A 5 26.70 12.96 2.08
N SER A 6 25.49 12.94 2.64
CA SER A 6 24.40 12.09 2.17
C SER A 6 23.88 12.68 0.86
N ASP A 7 23.98 11.91 -0.22
CA ASP A 7 23.37 12.25 -1.50
C ASP A 7 21.86 12.46 -1.31
N HIS A 8 21.39 13.63 -1.73
CA HIS A 8 19.99 13.93 -1.89
C HIS A 8 19.44 13.15 -3.08
N ILE A 9 18.58 12.16 -2.84
CA ILE A 9 17.64 11.67 -3.85
C ILE A 9 16.42 12.58 -3.78
N THR A 10 16.46 13.67 -4.53
CA THR A 10 15.26 14.40 -4.93
C THR A 10 14.87 13.89 -6.30
N ASP A 11 13.83 13.06 -6.35
CA ASP A 11 13.14 12.75 -7.60
C ASP A 11 11.65 12.50 -7.31
N VAL A 12 10.96 13.58 -6.94
CA VAL A 12 9.51 13.74 -7.05
C VAL A 12 9.25 15.22 -7.29
N GLU A 13 8.68 15.57 -8.45
CA GLU A 13 7.60 16.56 -8.54
C GLU A 13 6.98 16.56 -9.95
N VAL A 14 5.91 15.77 -10.11
CA VAL A 14 4.78 16.17 -10.97
C VAL A 14 3.67 16.58 -10.01
N GLY A 15 3.32 17.85 -10.03
CA GLY A 15 2.39 18.49 -9.11
C GLY A 15 0.95 17.98 -9.26
N HIS A 16 0.59 16.99 -8.47
CA HIS A 16 -0.75 16.84 -7.94
C HIS A 16 -0.67 17.06 -6.43
N ALA A 17 -1.64 17.78 -5.86
CA ALA A 17 -1.77 17.83 -4.41
C ALA A 17 -1.94 16.39 -3.92
N GLU A 18 -0.88 15.79 -3.38
CA GLU A 18 -0.91 14.41 -2.92
C GLU A 18 -1.94 14.30 -1.80
N GLU A 19 -3.04 13.58 -2.07
CA GLU A 19 -3.97 13.23 -1.01
C GLU A 19 -3.22 12.42 0.05
N PRO A 20 -3.32 12.77 1.34
CA PRO A 20 -2.57 12.08 2.36
C PRO A 20 -2.99 10.61 2.42
N LEU A 21 -2.03 9.69 2.49
CA LEU A 21 -2.32 8.28 2.73
C LEU A 21 -2.89 8.10 4.14
N SER A 22 -3.77 7.12 4.31
CA SER A 22 -4.23 6.69 5.63
C SER A 22 -3.09 6.10 6.46
N PHE A 23 -3.32 5.93 7.77
CA PHE A 23 -2.33 5.32 8.66
C PHE A 23 -1.97 3.89 8.21
N THR A 24 -2.96 3.05 7.96
CA THR A 24 -2.76 1.66 7.51
C THR A 24 -2.08 1.63 6.13
N SER A 25 -2.51 2.49 5.20
CA SER A 25 -1.91 2.60 3.86
C SER A 25 -0.42 2.96 3.94
N SER A 26 -0.09 3.95 4.77
CA SER A 26 1.30 4.40 5.00
C SER A 26 2.17 3.29 5.60
N SER A 27 1.64 2.51 6.53
CA SER A 27 2.37 1.39 7.13
C SER A 27 2.65 0.29 6.10
N ILE A 28 1.66 -0.08 5.29
CA ILE A 28 1.81 -1.08 4.24
C ILE A 28 2.83 -0.62 3.20
N LEU A 29 2.72 0.62 2.72
CA LEU A 29 3.64 1.20 1.75
C LEU A 29 5.09 1.09 2.23
N LYS A 30 5.37 1.50 3.47
CA LYS A 30 6.71 1.42 4.05
C LYS A 30 7.23 -0.01 4.07
N SER A 31 6.41 -0.98 4.49
CA SER A 31 6.81 -2.40 4.49
C SER A 31 7.11 -2.92 3.09
N LEU A 32 6.31 -2.56 2.09
CA LEU A 32 6.53 -2.94 0.69
C LEU A 32 7.78 -2.29 0.11
N MET A 33 8.04 -1.01 0.41
CA MET A 33 9.25 -0.31 -0.02
C MET A 33 10.51 -0.98 0.53
N ILE A 34 10.52 -1.32 1.82
CA ILE A 34 11.65 -2.03 2.45
C ILE A 34 11.84 -3.41 1.79
N ALA A 35 10.76 -4.19 1.62
CA ALA A 35 10.86 -5.49 0.97
C ALA A 35 11.39 -5.39 -0.48
N LYS A 36 10.98 -4.34 -1.20
CA LYS A 36 11.44 -4.04 -2.56
C LYS A 36 12.93 -3.63 -2.56
N GLU A 37 13.38 -2.81 -1.62
CA GLU A 37 14.81 -2.44 -1.48
C GLU A 37 15.69 -3.66 -1.21
N GLU A 38 15.21 -4.61 -0.41
CA GLU A 38 15.91 -5.88 -0.18
C GLU A 38 16.02 -6.72 -1.47
N LEU A 39 15.02 -6.71 -2.35
CA LEU A 39 15.13 -7.37 -3.67
C LEU A 39 16.15 -6.70 -4.57
N GLU A 40 16.21 -5.36 -4.57
CA GLU A 40 17.19 -4.56 -5.32
C GLU A 40 18.61 -4.90 -4.86
N LEU A 41 18.84 -4.95 -3.55
CA LEU A 41 20.14 -5.22 -2.95
C LEU A 41 20.67 -6.62 -3.32
N HIS A 42 19.81 -7.63 -3.29
CA HIS A 42 20.20 -9.02 -3.51
C HIS A 42 20.20 -9.43 -4.99
N ALA A 43 19.93 -8.49 -5.92
CA ALA A 43 19.85 -8.72 -7.36
C ALA A 43 19.01 -9.96 -7.73
N ILE A 44 17.92 -10.19 -6.98
CA ILE A 44 17.05 -11.36 -7.15
C ILE A 44 16.28 -11.17 -8.46
N ARG A 45 16.81 -11.72 -9.55
CA ARG A 45 16.16 -11.75 -10.87
C ARG A 45 15.39 -13.04 -11.05
N THR A 46 14.23 -13.12 -10.41
CA THR A 46 13.25 -14.15 -10.74
C THR A 46 12.34 -13.63 -11.86
N GLY A 47 11.86 -14.51 -12.73
CA GLY A 47 10.98 -14.10 -13.83
C GLY A 47 9.63 -13.55 -13.35
N HIS A 48 9.17 -14.00 -12.16
CA HIS A 48 7.93 -13.57 -11.51
C HIS A 48 8.08 -13.64 -9.99
N SER A 49 8.17 -12.49 -9.34
CA SER A 49 8.17 -12.36 -7.87
C SER A 49 6.78 -12.03 -7.33
N HIS A 50 6.47 -12.60 -6.17
CA HIS A 50 5.27 -12.29 -5.40
C HIS A 50 5.67 -11.88 -3.98
N MET A 51 5.17 -10.73 -3.52
CA MET A 51 5.32 -10.27 -2.13
C MET A 51 4.04 -10.55 -1.31
N TYR A 52 4.20 -11.06 -0.10
CA TYR A 52 3.08 -11.26 0.82
C TYR A 52 3.34 -10.54 2.15
N LEU A 53 2.40 -9.70 2.58
CA LEU A 53 2.43 -8.99 3.85
C LEU A 53 1.25 -9.41 4.73
N CYS A 54 1.53 -9.85 5.95
CA CYS A 54 0.51 -10.19 6.94
C CYS A 54 0.53 -9.18 8.08
N ILE A 55 -0.53 -8.39 8.22
CA ILE A 55 -0.71 -7.48 9.35
C ILE A 55 -1.33 -8.25 10.51
N LEU A 56 -0.52 -8.53 11.52
CA LEU A 56 -0.96 -9.27 12.71
C LEU A 56 -1.81 -8.42 13.64
N LYS A 57 -1.58 -7.11 13.66
CA LYS A 57 -2.34 -6.17 14.50
C LYS A 57 -3.67 -5.84 13.83
N GLU A 58 -4.75 -5.95 14.60
CA GLU A 58 -6.07 -5.47 14.18
C GLU A 58 -6.03 -3.98 13.79
N GLN A 59 -6.65 -3.66 12.65
CA GLN A 59 -6.79 -2.30 12.13
C GLN A 59 -8.25 -1.88 12.29
N LYS A 60 -8.50 -0.63 12.69
CA LYS A 60 -9.87 -0.09 12.65
C LYS A 60 -10.23 0.21 11.20
N LEU A 61 -11.51 0.08 10.83
CA LEU A 61 -11.97 0.47 9.50
C LEU A 61 -11.60 1.92 9.15
N LEU A 62 -11.67 2.82 10.14
CA LEU A 62 -11.28 4.22 10.01
C LEU A 62 -9.78 4.45 9.75
N ASP A 63 -8.90 3.50 10.09
CA ASP A 63 -7.46 3.62 9.83
C ASP A 63 -7.12 3.49 8.33
N LEU A 64 -8.10 3.05 7.51
CA LEU A 64 -8.04 3.07 6.04
C LEU A 64 -8.43 4.41 5.43
N VAL A 65 -8.99 5.34 6.20
CA VAL A 65 -9.41 6.65 5.69
C VAL A 65 -8.32 7.69 5.92
N PRO A 66 -7.92 8.46 4.90
CA PRO A 66 -7.07 9.63 5.05
C PRO A 66 -7.61 10.62 6.10
N VAL A 67 -6.73 11.09 7.00
CA VAL A 67 -7.13 12.13 7.96
C VAL A 67 -7.07 13.49 7.25
N SER A 68 -8.21 13.97 6.75
CA SER A 68 -8.35 15.30 6.16
C SER A 68 -8.99 16.29 7.15
N GLY A 69 -8.18 16.88 8.03
CA GLY A 69 -8.63 17.94 8.94
C GLY A 69 -9.83 17.58 9.83
N ASN A 70 -10.53 18.59 10.35
CA ASN A 70 -11.57 18.45 11.39
C ASN A 70 -12.92 17.90 10.89
N THR A 71 -12.93 17.11 9.82
CA THR A 71 -14.14 16.54 9.23
C THR A 71 -14.41 15.15 9.82
N VAL A 72 -15.57 14.99 10.45
CA VAL A 72 -16.07 13.66 10.83
C VAL A 72 -16.55 12.98 9.56
N VAL A 73 -15.78 12.02 9.06
CA VAL A 73 -16.19 11.19 7.94
C VAL A 73 -17.10 10.09 8.48
N ASP A 74 -18.37 10.11 8.07
CA ASP A 74 -19.30 9.01 8.33
C ASP A 74 -18.97 7.86 7.38
N VAL A 75 -18.34 6.81 7.92
CA VAL A 75 -17.90 5.65 7.15
C VAL A 75 -18.87 4.50 7.41
N GLY A 76 -19.52 4.02 6.35
CA GLY A 76 -20.37 2.83 6.41
C GLY A 76 -19.62 1.63 7.00
N GLN A 77 -20.29 0.86 7.86
CA GLN A 77 -19.70 -0.31 8.54
C GLN A 77 -19.99 -1.63 7.79
N ASP A 78 -20.49 -1.55 6.55
CA ASP A 78 -20.82 -2.69 5.71
C ASP A 78 -19.63 -3.19 4.88
N GLU A 79 -19.74 -4.42 4.38
CA GLU A 79 -18.69 -5.06 3.58
C GLU A 79 -18.35 -4.31 2.28
N ALA A 80 -19.33 -3.66 1.63
CA ALA A 80 -19.09 -2.93 0.39
C ALA A 80 -18.26 -1.66 0.62
N THR A 81 -18.48 -0.98 1.75
CA THR A 81 -17.64 0.13 2.19
C THR A 81 -16.21 -0.33 2.47
N ALA A 82 -16.03 -1.45 3.19
CA ALA A 82 -14.71 -2.02 3.45
C ALA A 82 -13.97 -2.41 2.15
N CYS A 83 -14.68 -3.07 1.22
CA CYS A 83 -14.13 -3.44 -0.09
C CYS A 83 -13.66 -2.20 -0.86
N SER A 84 -14.45 -1.13 -0.87
CA SER A 84 -14.10 0.11 -1.57
C SER A 84 -12.84 0.75 -0.99
N LEU A 85 -12.75 0.86 0.35
CA LEU A 85 -11.58 1.43 1.03
C LEU A 85 -10.32 0.60 0.81
N LEU A 86 -10.42 -0.73 0.88
CA LEU A 86 -9.30 -1.64 0.64
C LEU A 86 -8.80 -1.57 -0.81
N LYS A 87 -9.73 -1.46 -1.78
CA LYS A 87 -9.39 -1.25 -3.20
C LYS A 87 -8.69 0.08 -3.41
N GLU A 88 -9.23 1.16 -2.87
CA GLU A 88 -8.64 2.49 -2.98
C GLU A 88 -7.24 2.55 -2.37
N MET A 89 -7.06 1.98 -1.17
CA MET A 89 -5.75 1.83 -0.54
C MET A 89 -4.75 1.13 -1.47
N ALA A 90 -5.15 -0.01 -2.07
CA ALA A 90 -4.26 -0.76 -2.95
C ALA A 90 -3.89 0.02 -4.21
N LEU A 91 -4.84 0.73 -4.81
CA LEU A 91 -4.61 1.59 -5.97
C LEU A 91 -3.63 2.72 -5.65
N LYS A 92 -3.87 3.47 -4.57
CA LYS A 92 -2.98 4.55 -4.11
C LYS A 92 -1.56 4.07 -3.80
N ILE A 93 -1.43 2.91 -3.17
CA ILE A 93 -0.11 2.30 -2.94
C ILE A 93 0.54 1.92 -4.27
N HIS A 94 -0.21 1.30 -5.18
CA HIS A 94 0.32 0.88 -6.49
C HIS A 94 0.82 2.06 -7.33
N GLU A 95 0.17 3.22 -7.29
CA GLU A 95 0.65 4.44 -7.96
C GLU A 95 2.09 4.81 -7.54
N LEU A 96 2.45 4.55 -6.28
CA LEU A 96 3.76 4.91 -5.71
C LEU A 96 4.85 3.87 -5.95
N VAL A 97 4.50 2.58 -5.98
CA VAL A 97 5.50 1.48 -6.05
C VAL A 97 5.45 0.65 -7.33
N GLY A 98 4.36 0.75 -8.10
CA GLY A 98 4.05 -0.14 -9.23
C GLY A 98 5.15 -0.20 -10.28
N ALA A 99 5.67 0.96 -10.70
CA ALA A 99 6.68 1.04 -11.76
C ALA A 99 8.00 0.38 -11.32
N ARG A 100 8.43 0.64 -10.08
CA ARG A 100 9.64 0.06 -9.50
C ARG A 100 9.49 -1.44 -9.26
N MET A 101 8.33 -1.87 -8.76
CA MET A 101 8.00 -3.29 -8.61
C MET A 101 8.02 -4.03 -9.95
N HIS A 102 7.47 -3.45 -11.01
CA HIS A 102 7.49 -4.05 -12.34
C HIS A 102 8.90 -4.19 -12.89
N HIS A 103 9.77 -3.19 -12.69
CA HIS A 103 11.18 -3.27 -13.06
C HIS A 103 11.91 -4.44 -12.38
N LEU A 104 11.52 -4.77 -11.15
CA LEU A 104 12.03 -5.89 -10.36
C LEU A 104 11.28 -7.21 -10.61
N SER A 105 10.43 -7.28 -11.63
CA SER A 105 9.61 -8.46 -11.95
C SER A 105 8.67 -8.89 -10.82
N VAL A 106 8.29 -7.96 -9.94
CA VAL A 106 7.25 -8.19 -8.92
C VAL A 106 5.89 -7.99 -9.59
N CYS A 107 5.29 -9.11 -10.02
CA CYS A 107 4.03 -9.13 -10.74
C CYS A 107 2.81 -9.12 -9.82
N GLN A 108 2.99 -9.42 -8.54
CA GLN A 108 1.90 -9.43 -7.58
C GLN A 108 2.40 -9.06 -6.18
N TRP A 109 1.55 -8.36 -5.42
CA TRP A 109 1.70 -8.24 -3.98
C TRP A 109 0.35 -8.42 -3.29
N GLU A 110 0.39 -9.01 -2.11
CA GLU A 110 -0.79 -9.30 -1.30
C GLU A 110 -0.64 -8.74 0.10
N VAL A 111 -1.73 -8.21 0.64
CA VAL A 111 -1.86 -7.88 2.06
C VAL A 111 -3.01 -8.66 2.67
N LYS A 112 -2.72 -9.38 3.76
CA LYS A 112 -3.73 -9.93 4.66
C LYS A 112 -3.80 -9.07 5.92
N LEU A 113 -5.00 -8.64 6.30
CA LEU A 113 -5.24 -7.83 7.50
C LEU A 113 -6.56 -8.19 8.18
N LYS A 114 -6.67 -7.86 9.47
CA LYS A 114 -7.93 -7.98 10.22
C LYS A 114 -8.50 -6.60 10.49
N LEU A 115 -9.72 -6.35 10.00
CA LEU A 115 -10.47 -5.13 10.26
C LEU A 115 -11.39 -5.32 11.48
N VAL A 116 -11.45 -4.30 12.32
CA VAL A 116 -12.38 -4.19 13.44
C VAL A 116 -13.32 -3.02 13.15
N SER A 117 -14.62 -3.31 13.23
CA SER A 117 -15.71 -2.39 12.97
C SER A 117 -16.94 -2.83 13.80
N ASP A 118 -17.92 -1.95 13.97
CA ASP A 118 -19.17 -2.27 14.69
C ASP A 118 -20.19 -3.02 13.80
N GLY A 119 -19.85 -3.27 12.54
CA GLY A 119 -20.73 -3.88 11.55
C GLY A 119 -20.12 -5.07 10.78
N PRO A 120 -20.79 -5.49 9.69
CA PRO A 120 -20.36 -6.62 8.86
C PRO A 120 -18.95 -6.50 8.28
N ALA A 121 -18.37 -5.30 8.21
CA ALA A 121 -16.98 -5.11 7.77
C ALA A 121 -15.92 -5.74 8.69
N SER A 122 -16.30 -6.14 9.92
CA SER A 122 -15.37 -6.74 10.89
C SER A 122 -14.97 -8.15 10.45
N GLY A 123 -13.68 -8.40 10.25
CA GLY A 123 -13.24 -9.69 9.73
C GLY A 123 -11.80 -9.72 9.21
N SER A 124 -11.42 -10.86 8.65
CA SER A 124 -10.14 -11.01 7.94
C SER A 124 -10.33 -10.72 6.47
N TRP A 125 -9.49 -9.83 5.94
CA TRP A 125 -9.51 -9.37 4.57
C TRP A 125 -8.19 -9.70 3.89
N ARG A 126 -8.25 -9.94 2.58
CA ARG A 126 -7.08 -10.21 1.74
C ARG A 126 -7.19 -9.34 0.51
N VAL A 127 -6.20 -8.49 0.28
CA VAL A 127 -6.12 -7.65 -0.92
C VAL A 127 -4.97 -8.15 -1.78
N VAL A 128 -5.26 -8.54 -3.02
CA VAL A 128 -4.28 -8.99 -4.00
C VAL A 128 -4.21 -7.96 -5.10
N THR A 129 -3.02 -7.39 -5.30
CA THR A 129 -2.75 -6.42 -6.35
C THR A 129 -1.86 -7.06 -7.39
N THR A 130 -2.37 -7.23 -8.61
CA THR A 130 -1.60 -7.76 -9.74
C THR A 130 -1.10 -6.60 -10.59
N ASN A 131 0.22 -6.50 -10.72
CA ASN A 131 0.90 -5.47 -11.49
C ASN A 131 0.98 -5.88 -12.97
N VAL A 132 0.20 -5.22 -13.83
CA VAL A 132 0.08 -5.59 -15.24
C VAL A 132 1.15 -4.93 -16.10
N THR A 133 1.40 -3.63 -15.90
CA THR A 133 2.32 -2.85 -16.75
C THR A 133 3.27 -1.93 -15.98
N GLY A 134 3.32 -2.02 -14.65
CA GLY A 134 4.02 -1.07 -13.78
C GLY A 134 3.22 0.19 -13.47
N HIS A 135 2.33 0.60 -14.38
CA HIS A 135 1.47 1.77 -14.19
C HIS A 135 -0.01 1.40 -14.08
N THR A 136 -0.35 0.14 -14.31
CA THR A 136 -1.71 -0.38 -14.19
C THR A 136 -1.70 -1.65 -13.37
N CYS A 137 -2.76 -1.82 -12.57
CA CYS A 137 -2.97 -3.01 -11.78
C CYS A 137 -4.43 -3.46 -11.80
N THR A 138 -4.65 -4.71 -11.40
CA THR A 138 -5.95 -5.21 -10.98
C THR A 138 -5.91 -5.45 -9.47
N VAL A 139 -7.04 -5.21 -8.80
CA VAL A 139 -7.16 -5.38 -7.35
C VAL A 139 -8.34 -6.30 -7.05
N ASP A 140 -8.04 -7.41 -6.37
CA ASP A 140 -9.01 -8.37 -5.86
C ASP A 140 -9.03 -8.28 -4.33
N VAL A 141 -10.22 -8.19 -3.74
CA VAL A 141 -10.47 -8.10 -2.28
C VAL A 141 -11.36 -9.24 -1.85
#